data_AF-A0A494TK93-F1
#
_entry.id   AF-A0A494TK93-F1
#
_cell.length_a   1.000
_cell.length_b   1.000
_cell.length_c   1.000
_cell.angle_alpha   90.00
_cell.angle_beta   90.00
_cell.angle_gamma   90.00
#
_symmetry.space_group_name_H-M   'P 1'
#
loop_
_entity.id
_entity.type
_entity.pdbx_description
1 polymer ?
#
loop_
_entity_poly.entity_id
_entity_poly.type
_entity_poly.pdbx_seq_one_letter_code
_entity_poly.pdbx_strand_id
1 'polypeptide(L)'
;MKTIIFTTVICGIASLGGCTSNDPKERAADAIESNASAQASEIKATAAQRAEVLQNQSSQLATEADKAGGYQGQTLNVRADALKKESHIVKAQASAQADAVKAAGDAQAKAIRSQ
;
A
#
# COMPACT_ATOMS: atom_id res chain seq x y z
N MET A 1 -55.57 -43.09 -4.95
CA MET A 1 -56.47 -41.94 -5.19
C MET A 1 -55.90 -40.78 -4.40
N LYS A 2 -55.61 -39.58 -4.90
CA LYS A 2 -56.18 -38.86 -6.03
C LYS A 2 -55.19 -37.76 -6.44
N THR A 3 -54.92 -37.69 -7.73
CA THR A 3 -54.14 -36.67 -8.44
C THR A 3 -54.75 -35.29 -8.27
N ILE A 4 -53.94 -34.24 -8.09
CA ILE A 4 -54.26 -32.88 -8.58
C ILE A 4 -52.97 -32.24 -9.10
N ILE A 5 -52.89 -32.16 -10.43
CA ILE A 5 -52.02 -31.28 -11.20
C ILE A 5 -52.84 -30.00 -11.41
N PHE A 6 -52.31 -28.82 -11.07
CA PHE A 6 -52.82 -27.56 -11.60
C PHE A 6 -51.66 -26.57 -11.85
N THR A 7 -51.48 -26.29 -13.13
CA THR A 7 -50.61 -25.34 -13.81
C THR A 7 -50.92 -23.89 -13.43
N THR A 8 -49.91 -23.03 -13.16
CA THR A 8 -49.91 -21.62 -13.62
C THR A 8 -48.49 -21.02 -13.59
N VAL A 9 -47.94 -20.79 -14.78
CA VAL A 9 -46.87 -19.81 -15.07
C VAL A 9 -47.44 -18.40 -14.85
N ILE A 10 -46.68 -17.47 -14.25
CA ILE A 10 -46.55 -16.05 -14.67
C ILE A 10 -45.57 -15.32 -13.74
N CYS A 11 -44.42 -14.96 -14.33
CA CYS A 11 -43.77 -13.65 -14.33
C CYS A 11 -43.80 -12.80 -13.05
N GLY A 12 -42.61 -12.59 -12.47
CA GLY A 12 -42.40 -11.56 -11.45
C GLY A 12 -41.06 -11.65 -10.74
N ILE A 13 -39.96 -11.90 -11.46
CA ILE A 13 -38.61 -11.70 -10.89
C ILE A 13 -38.42 -10.19 -10.79
N ALA A 14 -38.88 -9.64 -9.67
CA ALA A 14 -38.68 -8.25 -9.29
C ALA A 14 -37.18 -7.99 -9.22
N SER A 15 -36.75 -7.23 -10.21
CA SER A 15 -35.47 -6.58 -10.39
C SER A 15 -35.15 -5.67 -9.20
N LEU A 16 -34.49 -6.22 -8.19
CA LEU A 16 -33.71 -5.46 -7.21
C LEU A 16 -32.31 -6.08 -7.09
N GLY A 17 -31.70 -6.37 -8.24
CA GLY A 17 -30.26 -6.56 -8.33
C GLY A 17 -29.61 -5.20 -8.24
N GLY A 18 -29.11 -4.85 -7.05
CA GLY A 18 -28.20 -3.73 -6.89
C GLY A 18 -27.09 -3.82 -7.94
N CYS A 19 -26.83 -2.70 -8.60
CA CYS A 19 -25.84 -2.54 -9.64
C CYS A 19 -24.43 -2.71 -9.06
N THR A 20 -24.04 -3.93 -8.70
CA THR A 20 -22.62 -4.28 -8.71
C THR A 20 -22.28 -4.49 -10.18
N SER A 21 -21.23 -3.84 -10.68
CA SER A 21 -20.72 -4.13 -12.03
C SER A 21 -20.40 -5.62 -12.05
N ASN A 22 -21.29 -6.41 -12.66
CA ASN A 22 -21.25 -7.86 -12.55
C ASN A 22 -20.21 -8.45 -13.53
N ASP A 23 -19.42 -7.60 -14.16
CA ASP A 23 -18.40 -7.94 -15.14
C ASP A 23 -17.20 -8.63 -14.45
N PRO A 24 -16.91 -9.90 -14.77
CA PRO A 24 -15.74 -10.60 -14.25
C PRO A 24 -14.41 -9.92 -14.59
N LYS A 25 -14.31 -9.19 -15.71
CA LYS A 25 -13.10 -8.47 -16.11
C LYS A 25 -12.83 -7.29 -15.17
N GLU A 26 -13.87 -6.57 -14.79
CA GLU A 26 -13.74 -5.44 -13.86
C GLU A 26 -13.28 -5.92 -12.48
N ARG A 27 -13.89 -7.02 -11.98
CA ARG A 27 -13.46 -7.64 -10.73
C ARG A 27 -12.00 -8.12 -10.75
N ALA A 28 -11.54 -8.65 -11.88
CA ALA A 28 -10.15 -9.07 -12.03
C ALA A 28 -9.18 -7.86 -12.06
N ALA A 29 -9.54 -6.80 -12.79
CA ALA A 29 -8.76 -5.57 -12.83
C ALA A 29 -8.66 -4.91 -11.44
N ASP A 30 -9.78 -4.80 -10.73
CA ASP A 30 -9.82 -4.22 -9.38
C ASP A 30 -9.00 -5.05 -8.37
N ALA A 31 -9.03 -6.38 -8.49
CA ALA A 31 -8.21 -7.25 -7.65
C ALA A 31 -6.70 -7.01 -7.87
N ILE A 32 -6.27 -6.73 -9.11
CA ILE A 32 -4.89 -6.40 -9.43
C ILE A 32 -4.49 -5.05 -8.84
N GLU A 33 -5.30 -4.01 -9.03
CA GLU A 33 -5.03 -2.67 -8.48
C GLU A 33 -4.99 -2.70 -6.95
N SER A 34 -5.94 -3.40 -6.32
CA SER A 34 -5.98 -3.58 -4.87
C SER A 34 -4.74 -4.31 -4.35
N ASN A 35 -4.33 -5.40 -5.00
CA ASN A 35 -3.13 -6.15 -4.62
C ASN A 35 -1.86 -5.31 -4.80
N ALA A 36 -1.71 -4.61 -5.93
CA ALA A 36 -0.57 -3.72 -6.16
C ALA A 36 -0.51 -2.58 -5.13
N SER A 37 -1.66 -2.00 -4.78
CA SER A 37 -1.77 -0.98 -3.73
C SER A 37 -1.41 -1.52 -2.33
N ALA A 38 -1.84 -2.74 -2.01
CA ALA A 38 -1.48 -3.40 -0.75
C ALA A 38 0.03 -3.65 -0.67
N GLN A 39 0.64 -4.18 -1.74
CA GLN A 39 2.09 -4.38 -1.81
C GLN A 39 2.87 -3.06 -1.70
N ALA A 40 2.43 -2.02 -2.42
CA ALA A 40 3.02 -0.69 -2.35
C ALA A 40 2.95 -0.10 -0.92
N SER A 41 1.84 -0.35 -0.22
CA SER A 41 1.68 0.09 1.17
C SER A 41 2.60 -0.66 2.11
N GLU A 42 2.76 -1.97 1.94
CA GLU A 42 3.66 -2.79 2.74
C GLU A 42 5.13 -2.37 2.57
N ILE A 43 5.55 -2.07 1.33
CA ILE A 43 6.89 -1.53 1.03
C ILE A 43 7.12 -0.22 1.80
N LYS A 44 6.17 0.70 1.73
CA LYS A 44 6.24 1.99 2.44
C LYS A 44 6.25 1.80 3.96
N ALA A 45 5.45 0.88 4.50
CA ALA A 45 5.38 0.58 5.93
C ALA A 45 6.69 -0.01 6.47
N THR A 46 7.24 -1.03 5.79
CA THR A 46 8.52 -1.64 6.15
C THR A 46 9.65 -0.60 6.14
N ALA A 47 9.69 0.27 5.11
CA ALA A 47 10.68 1.33 5.03
C ALA A 47 10.48 2.41 6.11
N ALA A 48 9.24 2.73 6.46
CA ALA A 48 8.92 3.65 7.55
C ALA A 48 9.44 3.13 8.89
N GLN A 49 9.25 1.84 9.20
CA GLN A 49 9.79 1.21 10.42
C GLN A 49 11.32 1.29 10.47
N ARG A 50 12.00 0.96 9.37
CA ARG A 50 13.48 1.07 9.30
C ARG A 50 13.95 2.51 9.48
N ALA A 51 13.28 3.46 8.82
CA ALA A 51 13.61 4.86 8.94
C ALA A 51 13.34 5.41 10.35
N GLU A 52 12.34 4.91 11.06
CA GLU A 52 12.08 5.25 12.46
C GLU A 52 13.22 4.79 13.37
N VAL A 53 13.74 3.57 13.17
CA VAL A 53 14.94 3.09 13.91
C VAL A 53 16.12 4.03 13.69
N LEU A 54 16.39 4.44 12.44
CA LEU A 54 17.47 5.39 12.12
C LEU A 54 17.25 6.77 12.76
N GLN A 55 16.01 7.25 12.77
CA GLN A 55 15.65 8.53 13.39
C GLN A 55 15.79 8.48 14.91
N ASN A 56 15.43 7.37 15.54
CA ASN A 56 15.60 7.16 16.98
C ASN A 56 17.10 7.13 17.35
N GLN A 57 17.93 6.43 16.59
CA GLN A 57 19.38 6.43 16.78
C GLN A 57 19.98 7.83 16.57
N SER A 58 19.55 8.55 15.52
CA SER A 58 19.94 9.95 15.29
C SER A 58 19.60 10.84 16.49
N SER A 59 18.42 10.68 17.08
CA SER A 59 17.96 11.51 18.20
C SER A 59 18.75 11.22 19.49
N GLN A 60 19.12 9.96 19.71
CA GLN A 60 20.00 9.56 20.81
C GLN A 60 21.39 10.20 20.65
N LEU A 61 21.99 10.11 19.47
CA LEU A 61 23.30 10.72 19.19
C LEU A 61 23.29 12.25 19.36
N ALA A 62 22.21 12.92 18.92
CA ALA A 62 22.07 14.36 19.11
C ALA A 62 22.00 14.72 20.62
N THR A 63 21.23 13.95 21.39
CA THR A 63 21.14 14.14 22.85
C THR A 63 22.50 13.91 23.54
N GLU A 64 23.29 12.95 23.06
CA GLU A 64 24.66 12.72 23.55
C GLU A 64 25.61 13.85 23.14
N ALA A 65 25.46 14.37 21.92
CA ALA A 65 26.25 15.48 21.40
C ALA A 65 26.10 16.74 22.26
N ASP A 66 24.86 17.07 22.63
CA ASP A 66 24.53 18.21 23.48
C ASP A 66 25.16 18.11 24.87
N LYS A 67 25.30 16.89 25.40
CA LYS A 67 25.93 16.64 26.70
C LYS A 67 27.46 16.68 26.61
N ALA A 68 28.05 16.20 25.52
CA ALA A 68 29.49 16.11 25.38
C ALA A 68 30.16 17.47 25.10
N GLY A 69 29.52 18.31 24.25
CA GLY A 69 30.09 19.58 23.81
C GLY A 69 31.39 19.45 23.00
N GLY A 70 31.95 20.60 22.58
CA GLY A 70 33.22 20.67 21.87
C GLY A 70 33.28 19.85 20.56
N TYR A 71 34.48 19.41 20.19
CA TYR A 71 34.72 18.60 18.98
C TYR A 71 34.05 17.22 19.02
N GLN A 72 33.93 16.63 20.21
CA GLN A 72 33.25 15.35 20.38
C GLN A 72 31.75 15.49 20.06
N GLY A 73 31.09 16.52 20.60
CA GLY A 73 29.71 16.85 20.28
C GLY A 73 29.51 17.11 18.78
N GLN A 74 30.41 17.86 18.14
CA GLN A 74 30.34 18.08 16.69
C GLN A 74 30.42 16.77 15.89
N THR A 75 31.28 15.83 16.29
CA THR A 75 31.40 14.52 15.64
C THR A 75 30.11 13.70 15.79
N LEU A 76 29.50 13.72 16.98
CA LEU A 76 28.23 13.04 17.23
C LEU A 76 27.08 13.65 16.41
N ASN A 77 27.02 14.98 16.29
CA ASN A 77 26.05 15.67 15.45
C ASN A 77 26.17 15.30 13.97
N VAL A 78 27.40 15.24 13.43
CA VAL A 78 27.62 14.80 12.04
C VAL A 78 27.12 13.36 11.82
N ARG A 79 27.31 12.47 12.79
CA ARG A 79 26.79 11.09 12.73
C ARG A 79 25.27 11.06 12.82
N ALA A 80 24.67 11.85 13.69
CA ALA A 80 23.21 12.00 13.77
C ALA A 80 22.62 12.46 12.44
N ASP A 81 23.21 13.50 11.82
CA ASP A 81 22.78 14.00 10.51
C ASP A 81 22.91 12.96 9.40
N ALA A 82 23.97 12.13 9.44
CA ALA A 82 24.15 11.04 8.49
C ALA A 82 23.01 10.01 8.60
N LEU A 83 22.67 9.57 9.83
CA LEU A 83 21.56 8.65 10.06
C LEU A 83 20.21 9.24 9.63
N LYS A 84 20.01 10.53 9.86
CA LYS A 84 18.80 11.23 9.40
C LYS A 84 18.71 11.21 7.88
N LYS A 85 19.80 11.54 7.17
CA LYS A 85 19.87 11.46 5.70
C LYS A 85 19.62 10.05 5.19
N GLU A 86 20.21 9.04 5.83
CA GLU A 86 19.98 7.64 5.50
C GLU A 86 18.49 7.27 5.65
N SER A 87 17.83 7.73 6.71
CA SER A 87 16.38 7.51 6.88
C SER A 87 15.54 8.09 5.73
N HIS A 88 15.94 9.25 5.19
CA HIS A 88 15.28 9.87 4.05
C HIS A 88 15.53 9.08 2.75
N ILE A 89 16.75 8.59 2.54
CA ILE A 89 17.10 7.76 1.39
C ILE A 89 16.27 6.47 1.39
N VAL A 90 16.15 5.80 2.54
CA VAL A 90 15.33 4.59 2.69
C VAL A 90 13.87 4.86 2.34
N LYS A 91 13.28 5.95 2.85
CA LYS A 91 11.91 6.35 2.52
C LYS A 91 11.73 6.66 1.04
N ALA A 92 12.67 7.38 0.44
CA ALA A 92 12.62 7.75 -0.98
C ALA A 92 12.71 6.54 -1.90
N GLN A 93 13.64 5.62 -1.61
CA GLN A 93 13.79 4.37 -2.36
C GLN A 93 12.51 3.53 -2.29
N ALA A 94 11.93 3.39 -1.10
CA ALA A 94 10.69 2.65 -0.91
C ALA A 94 9.51 3.30 -1.62
N SER A 95 9.42 4.63 -1.63
CA SER A 95 8.38 5.32 -2.40
C SER A 95 8.51 5.04 -3.88
N ALA A 96 9.71 5.15 -4.45
CA ALA A 96 9.94 4.87 -5.86
C ALA A 96 9.59 3.41 -6.21
N GLN A 97 9.93 2.45 -5.35
CA GLN A 97 9.56 1.04 -5.53
C GLN A 97 8.04 0.82 -5.47
N ALA A 98 7.38 1.40 -4.48
CA ALA A 98 5.94 1.32 -4.31
C ALA A 98 5.17 1.95 -5.49
N ASP A 99 5.66 3.09 -6.00
CA ASP A 99 5.08 3.77 -7.15
C ASP A 99 5.26 2.93 -8.43
N ALA A 100 6.41 2.25 -8.58
CA ALA A 100 6.63 1.31 -9.67
C ALA A 100 5.69 0.08 -9.61
N VAL A 101 5.48 -0.48 -8.41
CA VAL A 101 4.52 -1.59 -8.20
C VAL A 101 3.11 -1.15 -8.55
N LYS A 102 2.69 0.03 -8.09
CA LYS A 102 1.38 0.58 -8.40
C LYS A 102 1.20 0.80 -9.90
N ALA A 103 2.18 1.44 -10.55
CA ALA A 103 2.13 1.68 -12.00
C ALA A 103 2.04 0.37 -12.81
N ALA A 104 2.75 -0.68 -12.38
CA ALA A 104 2.66 -2.00 -13.01
C ALA A 104 1.27 -2.63 -12.82
N GLY A 105 0.69 -2.53 -11.62
CA GLY A 105 -0.68 -2.99 -11.34
C GLY A 105 -1.72 -2.26 -12.17
N ASP A 106 -1.67 -0.93 -12.21
CA ASP A 106 -2.58 -0.09 -12.99
C ASP A 106 -2.49 -0.43 -14.49
N ALA A 107 -1.28 -0.66 -15.01
CA ALA A 107 -1.06 -1.05 -16.40
C ALA A 107 -1.67 -2.44 -16.71
N GLN A 108 -1.51 -3.40 -15.82
CA GLN A 108 -2.09 -4.74 -15.96
C GLN A 108 -3.63 -4.70 -15.89
N ALA A 109 -4.18 -3.97 -14.94
CA ALA A 109 -5.62 -3.79 -14.79
C ALA A 109 -6.22 -3.13 -16.04
N LYS A 110 -5.58 -2.07 -16.56
CA LYS A 110 -5.96 -1.44 -17.82
C LYS A 110 -5.94 -2.41 -19.00
N ALA A 111 -4.93 -3.27 -19.08
CA ALA A 111 -4.84 -4.29 -20.12
C ALA A 111 -5.97 -5.32 -20.04
N ILE A 112 -6.48 -5.64 -18.84
CA ILE A 112 -7.65 -6.52 -18.66
C ILE A 112 -8.94 -5.80 -19.08
N ARG A 113 -9.14 -4.55 -18.64
CA ARG A 113 -10.33 -3.77 -19.01
C ARG A 113 -10.44 -3.50 -20.52
N SER A 114 -9.31 -3.57 -21.24
CA SER A 114 -9.25 -3.32 -22.69
C SER A 114 -9.38 -4.58 -23.57
N GLN A 115 -9.48 -5.76 -22.97
CA GLN A 115 -9.79 -7.03 -23.65
C GLN A 115 -11.31 -7.23 -23.75
#